data_AF-A0A1F2V051-F1
#
_entry.id   AF-A0A1F2V051-F1
#
_cell.length_a   1.000
_cell.length_b   1.000
_cell.length_c   1.000
_cell.angle_alpha   90.00
_cell.angle_beta   90.00
_cell.angle_gamma   90.00
#
_symmetry.space_group_name_H-M   'P 1'
#
loop_
_entity.id
_entity.type
_entity.pdbx_description
1 polymer ?
#
loop_
_entity_poly.entity_id
_entity_poly.type
_entity_poly.pdbx_seq_one_letter_code
_entity_poly.pdbx_strand_id
1 'polypeptide(L)'
;MLLLIALVGVGYGSMLREMERAVEEYSQGDPEAALKRYEAVEQRLRGYGALRLIPKRDRQNLVLNEARLLYALRRYDDAAERLERENEVPGLASDGRFLLLRGEISFRKAVGNYRESEKKDPRVLEEALLAAEDTLRDSLRMDPNDWDAKFNYEFINYVRNLMSQNDDKGKMKILMENVRVKETQPKPLPPEQQS
;
A
#
# COMPACT_ATOMS: atom_id res chain seq x y z
N MET A 1 -21.33 -26.92 21.49
CA MET A 1 -20.60 -25.63 21.45
C MET A 1 -19.11 -25.79 21.19
N LEU A 2 -18.40 -26.71 21.87
CA LEU A 2 -16.94 -26.93 21.68
C LEU A 2 -16.53 -27.31 20.25
N LEU A 3 -17.36 -28.09 19.54
CA LEU A 3 -17.09 -28.52 18.16
C LEU A 3 -17.10 -27.36 17.15
N LEU A 4 -17.98 -26.37 17.35
CA LEU A 4 -18.02 -25.14 16.53
C LEU A 4 -16.81 -24.23 16.82
N ILE A 5 -16.40 -24.14 18.09
CA ILE A 5 -15.21 -23.37 18.50
C ILE A 5 -13.93 -23.99 17.91
N ALA A 6 -13.82 -25.32 17.94
CA ALA A 6 -12.69 -26.04 17.34
C ALA A 6 -12.63 -25.87 15.82
N LEU A 7 -13.77 -25.92 15.12
CA LEU A 7 -13.83 -25.71 13.67
C LEU A 7 -13.44 -24.28 13.27
N VAL A 8 -13.89 -23.28 14.03
CA VAL A 8 -13.49 -21.87 13.82
C VAL A 8 -12.00 -21.69 14.09
N GLY A 9 -11.46 -22.30 15.15
CA GLY A 9 -10.03 -22.25 15.48
C GLY A 9 -9.14 -22.92 14.44
N VAL A 10 -9.54 -24.09 13.90
CA VAL A 10 -8.79 -24.79 12.84
C VAL A 10 -8.83 -24.01 11.53
N GLY A 11 -9.98 -23.45 11.16
CA GLY A 11 -10.10 -22.60 9.97
C GLY A 11 -9.22 -21.34 10.06
N TYR A 12 -9.23 -20.69 11.23
CA TYR A 12 -8.39 -19.52 11.50
C TYR A 12 -6.89 -19.86 11.49
N GLY A 13 -6.47 -20.94 12.14
CA GLY A 13 -5.06 -21.37 12.12
C GLY A 13 -4.60 -21.85 10.74
N SER A 14 -5.50 -22.30 9.87
CA SER A 14 -5.17 -22.55 8.46
C SER A 14 -5.01 -21.26 7.67
N MET A 15 -5.80 -20.23 7.96
CA MET A 15 -5.69 -18.92 7.32
C MET A 15 -4.33 -18.28 7.62
N LEU A 16 -3.93 -18.22 8.90
CA LEU A 16 -2.65 -17.60 9.28
C LEU A 16 -1.46 -18.28 8.58
N ARG A 17 -1.46 -19.62 8.52
CA ARG A 17 -0.44 -20.37 7.78
C ARG A 17 -0.39 -20.04 6.28
N GLU A 18 -1.54 -19.76 5.66
CA GLU A 18 -1.55 -19.32 4.26
C GLU A 18 -1.01 -17.89 4.12
N MET A 19 -1.27 -17.00 5.08
CA MET A 19 -0.68 -15.66 5.09
C MET A 19 0.83 -15.71 5.32
N GLU A 20 1.32 -16.56 6.23
CA GLU A 20 2.76 -16.80 6.44
C GLU A 20 3.45 -17.31 5.17
N ARG A 21 2.85 -18.30 4.49
CA ARG A 21 3.36 -18.81 3.20
C ARG A 21 3.42 -17.72 2.14
N ALA A 22 2.47 -16.79 2.11
CA ALA A 22 2.50 -15.68 1.17
C ALA A 22 3.68 -14.74 1.45
N VAL A 23 4.00 -14.52 2.73
CA VAL A 23 5.21 -13.78 3.12
C VAL A 23 6.47 -14.50 2.66
N GLU A 24 6.54 -15.83 2.81
CA GLU A 24 7.67 -16.64 2.33
C GLU A 24 7.83 -16.55 0.80
N GLU A 25 6.75 -16.72 0.03
CA GLU A 25 6.76 -16.59 -1.44
C GLU A 25 7.27 -15.23 -1.89
N TYR A 26 6.78 -14.17 -1.27
CA TYR A 26 7.24 -12.82 -1.58
C TYR A 26 8.73 -12.61 -1.21
N SER A 27 9.17 -13.17 -0.09
CA SER A 27 10.59 -13.13 0.31
C SER A 27 11.52 -13.89 -0.64
N GLN A 28 10.97 -14.88 -1.36
CA GLN A 28 11.66 -15.62 -2.41
C GLN A 28 11.60 -14.92 -3.78
N GLY A 29 10.97 -13.74 -3.86
CA GLY A 29 10.87 -12.97 -5.08
C GLY A 29 9.69 -13.33 -5.98
N ASP A 30 8.65 -13.98 -5.44
CA ASP A 30 7.42 -14.31 -6.18
C ASP A 30 6.20 -13.52 -5.64
N PRO A 31 6.10 -12.21 -5.97
CA PRO A 31 4.99 -11.37 -5.54
C PRO A 31 3.64 -11.79 -6.13
N GLU A 32 3.62 -12.40 -7.31
CA GLU A 32 2.39 -12.93 -7.93
C GLU A 32 1.82 -14.12 -7.16
N ALA A 33 2.66 -15.10 -6.78
CA ALA A 33 2.22 -16.23 -5.97
C ALA A 33 1.71 -15.77 -4.59
N ALA A 34 2.46 -14.87 -3.95
CA ALA A 34 2.07 -14.27 -2.67
C ALA A 34 0.70 -13.58 -2.76
N LEU A 35 0.48 -12.78 -3.82
CA LEU A 35 -0.79 -12.08 -4.02
C LEU A 35 -1.93 -13.07 -4.20
N LYS A 36 -1.76 -14.07 -5.06
CA LYS A 36 -2.77 -15.10 -5.31
C LYS A 36 -3.16 -15.83 -4.03
N ARG A 37 -2.21 -16.04 -3.12
CA ARG A 37 -2.46 -16.71 -1.84
C ARG A 37 -3.28 -15.83 -0.89
N TYR A 38 -2.95 -14.55 -0.77
CA TYR A 38 -3.79 -13.63 0.01
C TYR A 38 -5.19 -13.49 -0.58
N GLU A 39 -5.33 -13.37 -1.90
CA GLU A 39 -6.64 -13.29 -2.56
C GLU A 39 -7.49 -14.55 -2.31
N ALA A 40 -6.87 -15.73 -2.30
CA ALA A 40 -7.55 -16.98 -1.95
C ALA A 40 -8.03 -16.99 -0.49
N VAL A 41 -7.26 -16.40 0.44
CA VAL A 41 -7.67 -16.22 1.83
C VAL A 41 -8.85 -15.25 1.93
N GLU A 42 -8.74 -14.07 1.30
CA GLU A 42 -9.80 -13.06 1.28
C GLU A 42 -11.10 -13.62 0.70
N GLN A 43 -11.02 -14.31 -0.44
CA GLN A 43 -12.18 -14.91 -1.12
C GLN A 43 -12.90 -15.92 -0.23
N ARG A 44 -12.17 -16.79 0.49
CA ARG A 44 -12.77 -17.75 1.44
C ARG A 44 -13.46 -17.02 2.59
N LEU A 45 -12.80 -16.03 3.18
CA LEU A 45 -13.38 -15.26 4.30
C LEU A 45 -14.65 -14.52 3.88
N ARG A 46 -14.67 -13.92 2.69
CA ARG A 46 -15.85 -13.26 2.13
C ARG A 46 -16.95 -14.27 1.82
N GLY A 47 -16.61 -15.40 1.19
CA GLY A 47 -17.56 -16.46 0.85
C GLY A 47 -18.30 -17.03 2.07
N TYR A 48 -17.64 -17.08 3.22
CA TYR A 48 -18.25 -17.51 4.49
C TYR A 48 -18.85 -16.38 5.33
N GLY A 49 -18.77 -15.12 4.89
CA GLY A 49 -19.14 -13.97 5.72
C GLY A 49 -18.30 -13.83 7.00
N ALA A 50 -17.13 -14.47 7.04
CA ALA A 50 -16.29 -14.64 8.21
C ALA A 50 -15.25 -13.52 8.38
N LEU A 51 -15.16 -12.58 7.43
CA LEU A 51 -14.20 -11.48 7.50
C LEU A 51 -14.31 -10.73 8.84
N ARG A 52 -15.53 -10.45 9.32
CA ARG A 52 -15.73 -9.75 10.60
C ARG A 52 -15.44 -10.60 11.85
N LEU A 53 -15.30 -11.92 11.70
CA LEU A 53 -15.08 -12.85 12.80
C LEU A 53 -13.60 -13.00 13.16
N ILE A 54 -12.70 -12.67 12.25
CA ILE A 54 -11.26 -12.68 12.51
C ILE A 54 -10.81 -11.40 13.22
N PRO A 55 -9.70 -11.45 13.99
CA PRO A 55 -9.24 -10.29 14.74
C PRO A 55 -9.01 -9.07 13.83
N LYS A 56 -9.26 -7.88 14.37
CA LYS A 56 -9.12 -6.61 13.64
C LYS A 56 -7.76 -6.48 12.98
N ARG A 57 -6.71 -6.85 13.73
CA ARG A 57 -5.31 -6.79 13.29
C ARG A 57 -5.08 -7.60 12.01
N ASP A 58 -5.56 -8.84 11.96
CA ASP A 58 -5.27 -9.74 10.85
C ASP A 58 -6.07 -9.37 9.60
N ARG A 59 -7.28 -8.80 9.78
CA ARG A 59 -7.98 -8.14 8.67
C ARG A 59 -7.20 -6.97 8.09
N GLN A 60 -6.69 -6.10 8.95
CA GLN A 60 -5.90 -4.94 8.50
C GLN A 60 -4.65 -5.42 7.77
N ASN A 61 -3.94 -6.41 8.32
CA ASN A 61 -2.76 -6.98 7.68
C ASN A 61 -3.07 -7.66 6.35
N LEU A 62 -4.18 -8.39 6.23
CA LEU A 62 -4.63 -8.99 4.98
C LEU A 62 -4.78 -7.93 3.88
N VAL A 63 -5.61 -6.90 4.12
CA VAL A 63 -5.86 -5.84 3.13
C VAL A 63 -4.59 -5.04 2.81
N LEU A 64 -3.79 -4.71 3.82
CA LEU A 64 -2.55 -3.95 3.61
C LEU A 64 -1.50 -4.75 2.85
N ASN A 65 -1.36 -6.05 3.10
CA ASN A 65 -0.38 -6.88 2.41
C ASN A 65 -0.79 -7.13 0.95
N GLU A 66 -2.07 -7.33 0.67
CA GLU A 66 -2.59 -7.39 -0.70
C GLU A 66 -2.30 -6.10 -1.47
N ALA A 67 -2.59 -4.94 -0.87
CA ALA A 67 -2.31 -3.65 -1.49
C ALA A 67 -0.80 -3.42 -1.69
N ARG A 68 0.06 -3.84 -0.74
CA ARG A 68 1.52 -3.76 -0.89
C ARG A 68 2.04 -4.63 -2.02
N LEU A 69 1.52 -5.84 -2.16
CA LEU A 69 1.91 -6.74 -3.25
C LEU A 69 1.49 -6.15 -4.61
N LEU A 70 0.28 -5.62 -4.72
CA LEU A 70 -0.17 -4.91 -5.91
C LEU A 70 0.71 -3.69 -6.22
N TYR A 71 1.09 -2.92 -5.21
CA TYR A 71 2.05 -1.82 -5.35
C TYR A 71 3.42 -2.29 -5.84
N ALA A 72 3.96 -3.39 -5.28
CA ALA A 72 5.23 -3.98 -5.70
C ALA A 72 5.19 -4.45 -7.17
N LEU A 73 4.05 -5.00 -7.60
CA LEU A 73 3.75 -5.38 -8.98
C LEU A 73 3.46 -4.19 -9.91
N ARG A 74 3.55 -2.95 -9.42
CA ARG A 74 3.21 -1.71 -10.13
C ARG A 74 1.76 -1.63 -10.60
N ARG A 75 0.88 -2.45 -10.04
CA ARG A 75 -0.57 -2.46 -10.27
C ARG A 75 -1.23 -1.42 -9.36
N TYR A 76 -0.89 -0.16 -9.58
CA TYR A 76 -1.25 0.93 -8.65
C TYR A 76 -2.75 1.21 -8.57
N ASP A 77 -3.49 1.00 -9.67
CA ASP A 77 -4.94 1.14 -9.66
C ASP A 77 -5.60 0.04 -8.81
N ASP A 78 -5.20 -1.21 -9.02
CA ASP A 78 -5.67 -2.34 -8.21
C ASP A 78 -5.29 -2.17 -6.72
N ALA A 79 -4.10 -1.64 -6.44
CA ALA A 79 -3.67 -1.35 -5.08
C ALA A 79 -4.54 -0.26 -4.43
N ALA A 80 -4.90 0.79 -5.17
CA ALA A 80 -5.81 1.83 -4.70
C ALA A 80 -7.22 1.27 -4.43
N GLU A 81 -7.77 0.49 -5.37
CA GLU A 81 -9.08 -0.16 -5.22
C GLU A 81 -9.11 -1.09 -3.98
N ARG A 82 -8.00 -1.79 -3.70
CA ARG A 82 -7.86 -2.61 -2.49
C ARG A 82 -7.98 -1.77 -1.21
N LEU A 83 -7.38 -0.58 -1.19
CA LEU A 83 -7.42 0.33 -0.04
C LEU A 83 -8.78 1.04 0.11
N GLU A 84 -9.53 1.25 -0.96
CA GLU A 84 -10.88 1.82 -0.91
C GLU A 84 -11.89 0.94 -0.14
N ARG A 85 -11.54 -0.34 0.08
CA ARG A 85 -12.28 -1.25 0.98
C ARG A 85 -12.08 -0.92 2.47
N GLU A 86 -11.46 0.22 2.81
CA GLU A 86 -11.27 0.72 4.17
C GLU A 86 -12.54 0.73 5.02
N ASN A 87 -13.70 1.00 4.40
CA ASN A 87 -15.00 1.00 5.08
C ASN A 87 -15.42 -0.40 5.57
N GLU A 88 -14.85 -1.47 5.02
CA GLU A 88 -15.13 -2.85 5.41
C GLU A 88 -14.28 -3.30 6.61
N VAL A 89 -13.19 -2.58 6.91
CA VAL A 89 -12.22 -2.91 7.95
C VAL A 89 -12.12 -1.76 8.96
N PRO A 90 -12.86 -1.83 10.09
CA PRO A 90 -12.89 -0.76 11.08
C PRO A 90 -11.51 -0.32 11.56
N GLY A 91 -11.21 0.97 11.45
CA GLY A 91 -9.95 1.57 11.87
C GLY A 91 -8.78 1.34 10.93
N LEU A 92 -9.00 0.83 9.72
CA LEU A 92 -7.96 0.76 8.68
C LEU A 92 -7.51 2.15 8.22
N ALA A 93 -8.45 3.06 7.97
CA ALA A 93 -8.17 4.43 7.55
C ALA A 93 -7.38 5.27 8.59
N SER A 94 -7.38 4.84 9.86
CA SER A 94 -6.62 5.46 10.95
C SER A 94 -5.29 4.74 11.24
N ASP A 95 -4.91 3.73 10.44
CA ASP A 95 -3.62 3.05 10.56
C ASP A 95 -2.55 3.85 9.81
N GLY A 96 -1.44 4.20 10.47
CA GLY A 96 -0.34 4.93 9.82
C GLY A 96 0.19 4.18 8.59
N ARG A 97 0.25 2.84 8.62
CA ARG A 97 0.71 2.02 7.50
C ARG A 97 -0.21 2.10 6.28
N PHE A 98 -1.51 2.27 6.54
CA PHE A 98 -2.50 2.48 5.49
C PHE A 98 -2.28 3.83 4.80
N LEU A 99 -2.13 4.90 5.59
CA LEU A 99 -1.91 6.25 5.08
C LEU A 99 -0.59 6.34 4.31
N LEU A 100 0.49 5.75 4.82
CA LEU A 100 1.76 5.64 4.12
C LEU A 100 1.57 5.02 2.73
N LEU A 101 0.99 3.83 2.65
CA LEU A 101 0.81 3.11 1.39
C LEU A 101 -0.11 3.86 0.42
N ARG A 102 -1.19 4.47 0.94
CA ARG A 102 -2.11 5.31 0.14
C ARG A 102 -1.39 6.52 -0.47
N GLY A 103 -0.53 7.19 0.30
CA GLY A 103 0.31 8.28 -0.18
C GLY A 103 1.30 7.83 -1.25
N GLU A 104 1.98 6.70 -1.04
CA GLU A 104 2.91 6.10 -2.01
C GLU A 104 2.23 5.75 -3.34
N ILE A 105 1.07 5.07 -3.28
CA ILE A 105 0.26 4.74 -4.46
C ILE A 105 -0.15 6.02 -5.18
N SER A 106 -0.66 7.03 -4.46
CA SER A 106 -1.12 8.29 -5.04
C SER A 106 0.02 9.02 -5.77
N PHE A 107 1.21 9.06 -5.15
CA PHE A 107 2.41 9.62 -5.76
C PHE A 107 2.78 8.88 -7.06
N ARG A 108 2.85 7.54 -7.03
CA ARG A 108 3.21 6.74 -8.21
C ARG A 108 2.22 6.94 -9.35
N LYS A 109 0.91 6.95 -9.05
CA LYS A 109 -0.13 7.23 -10.03
C LYS A 109 -0.01 8.62 -10.62
N ALA A 110 0.23 9.65 -9.79
CA ALA A 110 0.41 11.02 -10.26
C ALA A 110 1.55 11.13 -11.28
N VAL A 111 2.71 10.54 -10.96
CA VAL A 111 3.88 10.53 -11.86
C VAL A 111 3.59 9.72 -13.13
N GLY A 112 2.98 8.54 -13.01
CA GLY A 112 2.61 7.69 -14.15
C GLY A 112 1.65 8.41 -15.10
N ASN A 113 0.54 8.94 -14.58
CA ASN A 113 -0.45 9.69 -15.34
C ASN A 113 0.15 10.91 -16.03
N TYR A 114 1.02 11.66 -15.35
CA TYR A 114 1.73 12.77 -15.97
C TYR A 114 2.63 12.29 -17.12
N ARG A 115 3.37 11.19 -16.94
CA ARG A 115 4.24 10.62 -17.97
C ARG A 115 3.51 10.04 -19.17
N GLU A 116 2.28 9.58 -19.00
CA GLU A 116 1.46 9.03 -20.08
C GLU A 116 0.56 10.07 -20.74
N SER A 117 0.22 11.16 -20.03
CA SER A 117 -0.64 12.24 -20.55
C SER A 117 -0.01 12.97 -21.74
N GLU A 118 -0.80 13.20 -22.79
CA GLU A 118 -0.37 13.98 -23.96
C GLU A 118 -0.12 15.46 -23.62
N LYS A 119 -0.92 16.04 -22.72
CA LYS A 119 -0.96 17.49 -22.48
C LYS A 119 0.02 17.96 -21.40
N LYS A 120 0.73 17.05 -20.70
CA LYS A 120 1.78 17.33 -19.69
C LYS A 120 1.48 18.54 -18.80
N ASP A 121 0.25 18.69 -18.31
CA ASP A 121 -0.15 19.84 -17.50
C ASP A 121 0.47 19.75 -16.11
N PRO A 122 1.41 20.64 -15.75
CA PRO A 122 2.09 20.59 -14.45
C PRO A 122 1.14 20.88 -13.29
N ARG A 123 0.02 21.58 -13.50
CA ARG A 123 -0.95 21.89 -12.43
C ARG A 123 -1.67 20.64 -11.94
N VAL A 124 -2.01 19.75 -12.86
CA VAL A 124 -2.65 18.45 -12.53
C VAL A 124 -1.69 17.57 -11.73
N LEU A 125 -0.41 17.57 -12.11
CA LEU A 125 0.62 16.85 -11.35
C LEU A 125 0.80 17.49 -9.96
N GLU A 126 0.90 18.81 -9.86
CA GLU A 126 1.08 19.52 -8.59
C GLU A 126 -0.07 19.25 -7.62
N GLU A 127 -1.32 19.29 -8.08
CA GLU A 127 -2.50 18.98 -7.29
C GLU A 127 -2.47 17.53 -6.76
N ALA A 128 -2.11 16.58 -7.63
CA ALA A 128 -2.00 15.17 -7.24
C ALA A 128 -0.85 14.92 -6.25
N LEU A 129 0.27 15.64 -6.39
CA LEU A 129 1.39 15.57 -5.46
C LEU A 129 1.05 16.18 -4.10
N LEU A 130 0.29 17.29 -4.07
CA LEU A 130 -0.21 17.88 -2.82
C LEU A 130 -1.09 16.89 -2.06
N ALA A 131 -2.01 16.20 -2.75
CA ALA A 131 -2.87 15.20 -2.12
C ALA A 131 -2.06 14.00 -1.55
N ALA A 132 -1.03 13.55 -2.28
CA ALA A 132 -0.14 12.50 -1.81
C ALA A 132 0.68 12.95 -0.58
N GLU A 133 1.17 14.19 -0.60
CA GLU A 133 1.88 14.79 0.54
C GLU A 133 1.00 14.89 1.77
N ASP A 134 -0.23 15.41 1.65
CA ASP A 134 -1.15 15.55 2.79
C ASP A 134 -1.44 14.18 3.43
N THR A 135 -1.60 13.14 2.61
CA THR A 135 -1.79 11.77 3.09
C THR A 135 -0.56 11.26 3.86
N LEU A 136 0.66 11.53 3.38
CA LEU A 136 1.90 11.16 4.08
C LEU A 136 2.11 11.98 5.36
N ARG A 137 1.68 13.24 5.37
CA ARG A 137 1.65 14.06 6.58
C ARG A 137 0.73 13.45 7.63
N ASP A 138 -0.43 12.94 7.22
CA ASP A 138 -1.35 12.21 8.10
C ASP A 138 -0.74 10.90 8.60
N SER A 139 -0.02 10.17 7.74
CA SER A 139 0.76 9.00 8.17
C SER A 139 1.76 9.35 9.28
N LEU A 140 2.50 10.46 9.14
CA LEU A 140 3.47 10.93 10.13
C LEU A 140 2.83 11.43 11.43
N ARG A 141 1.57 11.89 11.38
CA ARG A 141 0.81 12.21 12.60
C ARG A 141 0.47 10.95 13.40
N MET A 142 0.25 9.81 12.71
CA MET A 142 -0.03 8.53 13.34
C MET A 142 1.24 7.84 13.85
N ASP A 143 2.31 7.85 13.05
CA ASP A 143 3.63 7.35 13.44
C ASP A 143 4.73 8.39 13.09
N PRO A 144 5.09 9.27 14.05
CA PRO A 144 6.11 10.29 13.84
C PRO A 144 7.52 9.73 13.65
N ASN A 145 7.75 8.43 13.88
CA ASN A 145 9.07 7.80 13.78
C ASN A 145 9.25 6.98 12.50
N ASP A 146 8.20 6.81 11.70
CA ASP A 146 8.27 6.09 10.43
C ASP A 146 9.25 6.79 9.46
N TRP A 147 10.37 6.13 9.18
CA TRP A 147 11.43 6.67 8.33
C TRP A 147 11.02 6.74 6.86
N ASP A 148 10.18 5.81 6.41
CA ASP A 148 9.70 5.76 5.03
C ASP A 148 8.71 6.88 4.75
N ALA A 149 7.78 7.11 5.68
CA ALA A 149 6.85 8.23 5.60
C ALA A 149 7.59 9.57 5.56
N LYS A 150 8.64 9.74 6.39
CA LYS A 150 9.49 10.94 6.37
C LYS A 150 10.18 11.12 5.04
N PHE A 151 10.85 10.07 4.56
CA PHE A 151 11.58 10.11 3.31
C PHE A 151 10.65 10.45 2.13
N ASN A 152 9.51 9.78 2.02
CA ASN A 152 8.56 9.99 0.94
C ASN A 152 7.92 11.39 1.01
N TYR A 153 7.59 11.87 2.21
CA TYR A 153 7.08 13.23 2.43
C TYR A 153 8.08 14.29 1.96
N GLU A 154 9.33 14.20 2.41
CA GLU A 154 10.39 15.14 2.01
C GLU A 154 10.72 15.05 0.51
N PHE A 155 10.67 13.85 -0.06
CA PHE A 155 10.88 13.68 -1.49
C PHE A 155 9.79 14.36 -2.32
N ILE A 156 8.52 14.23 -1.94
CA ILE A 156 7.42 14.92 -2.62
C ILE A 156 7.53 16.43 -2.45
N ASN A 157 7.88 16.92 -1.26
CA ASN A 157 8.16 18.34 -1.05
C ASN A 157 9.25 18.87 -1.97
N TYR A 158 10.36 18.15 -2.06
CA TYR A 158 11.46 18.48 -2.96
C TYR A 158 10.99 18.56 -4.41
N VAL A 159 10.24 17.56 -4.86
CA VAL A 159 9.66 17.51 -6.21
C VAL A 159 8.77 18.73 -6.46
N ARG A 160 7.82 19.02 -5.56
CA ARG A 160 6.89 20.15 -5.71
C ARG A 160 7.62 21.49 -5.74
N ASN A 161 8.62 21.67 -4.89
CA ASN A 161 9.44 22.89 -4.87
C ASN A 161 10.18 23.11 -6.20
N LEU A 162 10.64 22.04 -6.86
CA LEU A 162 11.22 22.14 -8.21
C LEU A 162 10.18 22.58 -9.25
N MET A 163 8.90 22.20 -9.10
CA MET A 163 7.84 22.61 -10.02
C MET A 163 7.52 24.10 -9.93
N SER A 164 7.57 24.67 -8.72
CA SER A 164 7.29 26.09 -8.49
C SER A 164 8.41 27.01 -8.99
N GLN A 165 9.63 26.48 -9.18
CA GLN A 165 10.77 27.22 -9.71
C GLN A 165 10.75 27.17 -11.25
N ASN A 166 10.31 28.26 -11.89
CA ASN A 166 10.08 28.34 -13.35
C ASN A 166 11.30 27.98 -14.23
N ASP A 167 12.52 28.14 -13.72
CA ASP A 167 13.77 27.86 -14.44
C ASP A 167 14.14 26.36 -14.47
N ASP A 168 13.49 25.54 -13.65
CA ASP A 168 13.84 24.13 -13.43
C ASP A 168 12.90 23.13 -14.12
N LYS A 169 12.06 23.58 -15.06
CA LYS A 169 11.16 22.70 -15.84
C LYS A 169 11.90 21.55 -16.54
N GLY A 170 13.14 21.79 -17.00
CA GLY A 170 13.99 20.75 -17.58
C GLY A 170 14.43 19.71 -16.56
N LYS A 171 14.81 20.14 -15.35
CA LYS A 171 15.19 19.24 -14.24
C LYS A 171 14.00 18.45 -13.73
N MET A 172 12.83 19.07 -13.64
CA MET A 172 11.57 18.39 -13.29
C MET A 172 11.25 17.31 -14.32
N LYS A 173 11.32 17.60 -15.62
CA LYS A 173 11.09 16.60 -16.66
C LYS A 173 12.06 15.42 -16.55
N ILE A 174 13.36 15.70 -16.41
CA ILE A 174 14.39 14.68 -16.20
C ILE A 174 14.10 13.87 -14.94
N LEU A 175 13.71 14.52 -13.84
CA LEU A 175 13.40 13.85 -12.59
C LEU A 175 12.20 12.93 -12.77
N MET A 176 11.09 13.40 -13.34
CA MET A 176 9.87 12.62 -13.56
C MET A 176 10.08 11.43 -14.51
N GLU A 177 10.85 11.63 -15.58
CA GLU A 177 11.20 10.57 -16.53
C GLU A 177 12.19 9.55 -15.93
N ASN A 178 13.10 10.03 -15.07
CA ASN A 178 14.12 9.22 -14.40
C ASN A 178 13.77 8.86 -12.95
N VAL A 179 12.54 9.08 -12.48
CA VAL A 179 11.97 8.33 -11.34
C VAL A 179 11.72 6.89 -11.82
N ARG A 180 12.75 6.26 -12.39
CA ARG A 180 13.09 4.89 -12.09
C ARG A 180 13.61 4.92 -10.68
N VAL A 181 12.68 4.68 -9.77
CA VAL A 181 12.92 4.06 -8.47
C VAL A 181 14.15 3.16 -8.64
N LYS A 182 15.31 3.54 -8.08
CA LYS A 182 16.30 2.53 -7.75
C LYS A 182 15.50 1.54 -6.94
N GLU A 183 15.29 0.36 -7.52
CA GLU A 183 14.44 -0.70 -7.01
C GLU A 183 14.71 -0.81 -5.52
N THR A 184 13.82 -0.23 -4.72
CA THR A 184 13.77 -0.54 -3.30
C THR A 184 13.44 -2.01 -3.34
N GLN A 185 14.43 -2.84 -3.01
CA GLN A 185 14.25 -4.28 -2.86
C GLN A 185 12.91 -4.50 -2.15
N PRO A 186 12.09 -5.47 -2.61
CA PRO A 186 10.80 -5.74 -2.00
C PRO A 186 10.98 -5.80 -0.49
N LYS A 187 10.51 -4.77 0.22
CA LYS A 187 10.60 -4.72 1.67
C LYS A 187 9.79 -5.89 2.18
N PRO A 188 10.32 -6.72 3.09
CA PRO A 188 9.57 -7.85 3.60
C PRO A 188 8.19 -7.37 4.05
N LEU A 189 7.15 -8.11 3.68
CA LEU A 189 5.83 -7.84 4.23
C LEU A 189 5.97 -7.85 5.75
N PRO A 190 5.41 -6.84 6.46
CA PRO A 190 5.56 -6.79 7.90
C PRO A 190 5.04 -8.11 8.48
N PRO A 191 5.81 -8.75 9.38
CA PRO A 191 5.40 -10.01 9.98
C PRO A 191 4.09 -9.82 10.74
N GLU A 192 3.37 -10.92 10.95
CA GLU A 192 2.38 -10.99 12.01
C GLU A 192 3.13 -10.80 13.34
N GLN A 193 3.28 -9.56 13.82
CA GLN A 193 4.03 -9.37 15.07
C GLN A 193 3.21 -10.04 16.19
N GLN A 194 3.80 -11.06 16.80
CA GLN A 194 3.22 -11.72 17.96
C GLN A 194 3.15 -10.69 19.09
N SER A 195 1.95 -10.49 19.62
CA SER A 195 1.70 -9.77 20.88
C SER A 195 1.25 -10.76 21.93
#